data_AF-A0A9D8L572-F1
#
_entry.id   AF-A0A9D8L572-F1
#
_cell.length_a   1.000
_cell.length_b   1.000
_cell.length_c   1.000
_cell.angle_alpha   90.00
_cell.angle_beta   90.00
_cell.angle_gamma   90.00
#
_symmetry.space_group_name_H-M   'P 1'
#
loop_
_entity.id
_entity.type
_entity.pdbx_description
1 polymer ?
#
loop_
_entity_poly.entity_id
_entity_poly.type
_entity_poly.pdbx_seq_one_letter_code
_entity_poly.pdbx_strand_id
1 'polypeptide(L)' 'MGIIEKIAVDDATLARLAESAERNGRSVAEEAAEALRKQVRRLSREEFLRRADEIAAMTPKDVEQTDSWILLREDRDR' A
#
# COMPACT_ATOMS: atom_id res chain seq x y z
N MET A 1 -6.36 -1.34 -22.78
CA MET A 1 -5.52 -0.37 -22.04
C MET A 1 -6.03 1.01 -22.40
N GLY A 2 -6.74 1.68 -21.49
CA GLY A 2 -7.22 3.04 -21.72
C GLY A 2 -6.12 4.07 -21.44
N ILE A 3 -6.07 5.14 -22.22
CA ILE A 3 -5.12 6.24 -22.03
C ILE A 3 -5.91 7.41 -21.43
N ILE A 4 -5.43 7.97 -20.31
CA ILE A 4 -5.93 9.26 -19.82
C ILE A 4 -5.05 10.33 -20.48
N GLU A 5 -5.58 11.04 -21.47
CA GLU A 5 -4.81 12.01 -22.26
C GLU A 5 -4.37 13.24 -21.46
N LYS A 6 -5.14 13.69 -20.47
CA LYS A 6 -4.81 14.85 -19.63
C LYS A 6 -5.39 14.73 -18.23
N ILE A 7 -4.54 14.93 -17.22
CA ILE A 7 -4.93 15.17 -15.83
C ILE A 7 -4.39 16.55 -15.45
N ALA A 8 -5.27 17.44 -14.98
CA ALA A 8 -4.86 18.72 -14.43
C ALA A 8 -4.78 18.60 -12.91
N VAL A 9 -3.65 19.04 -12.33
CA VAL A 9 -3.41 19.11 -10.90
C VAL A 9 -2.83 20.48 -10.56
N ASP A 10 -2.98 20.90 -9.32
CA ASP A 10 -2.30 22.10 -8.81
C ASP A 10 -0.78 21.86 -8.65
N ASP A 11 -0.03 22.95 -8.57
CA ASP A 11 1.44 22.92 -8.48
C ASP A 11 1.94 22.20 -7.22
N ALA A 12 1.22 22.29 -6.11
CA ALA A 12 1.61 21.63 -4.87
C ALA A 12 1.46 20.10 -5.00
N THR A 13 0.39 19.64 -5.64
CA THR A 13 0.19 18.24 -5.98
C THR A 13 1.26 17.74 -6.95
N LEU A 14 1.61 18.53 -7.97
CA LEU A 14 2.69 18.19 -8.90
C LEU A 14 4.05 18.06 -8.20
N ALA A 15 4.39 19.00 -7.31
CA ALA A 15 5.63 18.96 -6.54
C ALA A 15 5.72 17.70 -5.66
N ARG A 16 4.63 17.34 -4.97
CA ARG A 16 4.58 16.12 -4.15
C ARG A 16 4.69 14.85 -4.97
N LEU A 17 4.10 14.82 -6.17
CA LEU A 17 4.26 13.70 -7.09
C LEU A 17 5.70 13.57 -7.58
N ALA A 18 6.38 14.69 -7.86
CA ALA A 18 7.79 14.69 -8.26
C ALA A 18 8.69 14.13 -7.15
N GLU A 19 8.53 14.59 -5.91
CA GLU A 19 9.26 14.06 -4.76
C GLU A 19 8.99 12.57 -4.51
N SER A 20 7.74 12.13 -4.69
CA SER A 20 7.39 10.71 -4.60
C SER A 20 8.05 9.90 -5.72
N ALA A 21 8.03 10.43 -6.94
CA ALA A 21 8.60 9.76 -8.11
C ALA A 21 10.10 9.56 -7.96
N GLU A 22 10.82 10.58 -7.49
CA GLU A 22 12.27 10.52 -7.21
C GLU A 22 12.59 9.44 -6.17
N ARG A 23 11.89 9.45 -5.03
CA ARG A 23 12.10 8.45 -3.96
C ARG A 23 11.84 7.02 -4.40
N ASN A 24 10.93 6.82 -5.35
CA ASN A 24 10.57 5.50 -5.86
C ASN A 24 11.33 5.12 -7.15
N GLY A 25 12.22 5.97 -7.66
CA GLY A 25 12.97 5.73 -8.89
C GLY A 25 12.10 5.64 -10.14
N ARG A 26 11.04 6.47 -10.23
CA ARG A 26 10.06 6.47 -11.32
C ARG A 26 9.94 7.84 -11.96
N SER A 27 9.34 7.91 -13.15
CA SER A 27 8.86 9.17 -13.71
C SER A 27 7.60 9.66 -12.98
N VAL A 28 7.34 10.98 -13.05
CA VAL A 28 6.12 11.59 -12.46
C VAL A 28 4.84 10.95 -13.01
N ALA A 29 4.82 10.64 -14.32
CA ALA A 29 3.66 10.00 -14.95
C ALA A 29 3.44 8.57 -14.46
N GLU A 30 4.50 7.78 -14.29
CA GLU A 30 4.42 6.43 -13.74
C GLU A 30 3.97 6.44 -12.28
N GLU A 31 4.50 7.36 -11.48
CA GLU A 31 4.11 7.51 -10.09
C GLU A 31 2.65 7.95 -9.95
N ALA A 32 2.19 8.87 -10.79
CA ALA A 32 0.79 9.28 -10.83
C ALA A 32 -0.12 8.10 -11.22
N ALA A 33 0.25 7.32 -12.24
CA ALA A 33 -0.49 6.13 -12.63
C ALA A 33 -0.55 5.10 -11.50
N GLU A 34 0.55 4.89 -10.78
CA GLU A 34 0.60 3.96 -9.66
C GLU A 34 -0.21 4.43 -8.46
N ALA A 35 -0.16 5.73 -8.13
CA ALA A 35 -0.99 6.32 -7.09
C ALA A 35 -2.49 6.14 -7.40
N LEU A 36 -2.89 6.37 -8.65
CA LEU A 36 -4.27 6.13 -9.10
C LEU A 36 -4.67 4.65 -9.01
N ARG A 37 -3.79 3.73 -9.44
CA ARG A 37 -4.05 2.28 -9.31
C ARG A 37 -4.26 1.87 -7.85
N LYS A 38 -3.40 2.36 -6.94
CA LYS A 38 -3.52 2.09 -5.50
C LYS A 38 -4.83 2.61 -4.95
N GLN A 39 -5.24 3.81 -5.37
CA GLN A 39 -6.49 4.41 -4.91
C GLN A 39 -7.72 3.65 -5.43
N VAL A 40 -7.71 3.19 -6.68
CA VAL A 40 -8.80 2.37 -7.25
C VAL A 40 -8.87 0.99 -6.59
N ARG A 41 -7.71 0.40 -6.27
CA ARG A 41 -7.64 -0.91 -5.58
C ARG A 41 -7.87 -0.82 -4.07
N ARG A 42 -8.07 0.39 -3.53
CA ARG A 42 -8.28 0.57 -2.11
C ARG A 42 -9.63 -0.03 -1.74
N LEU A 43 -9.58 -1.08 -0.93
CA LEU A 43 -10.79 -1.71 -0.39
C LEU A 43 -11.62 -0.67 0.36
N SER A 44 -12.94 -0.76 0.21
CA SER A 44 -13.86 -0.11 1.13
C SER A 44 -13.63 -0.65 2.55
N ARG A 45 -14.07 0.11 3.56
CA ARG A 45 -13.97 -0.32 4.95
C ARG A 45 -14.63 -1.68 5.16
N GLU A 46 -15.78 -1.92 4.53
CA GLU A 46 -16.52 -3.17 4.65
C GLU A 46 -15.77 -4.34 4.02
N GLU A 47 -15.21 -4.16 2.82
CA GLU A 47 -14.37 -5.18 2.18
C GLU A 47 -13.11 -5.47 2.99
N PHE A 48 -12.52 -4.45 3.61
CA PHE A 48 -11.37 -4.62 4.48
C PHE A 48 -11.72 -5.44 5.72
N LEU A 49 -12.84 -5.15 6.38
CA LEU A 49 -13.32 -5.91 7.55
C LEU A 49 -13.62 -7.36 7.17
N ARG A 50 -14.35 -7.58 6.07
CA ARG A 50 -14.62 -8.93 5.58
C ARG A 50 -13.35 -9.71 5.31
N ARG A 51 -12.34 -9.07 4.69
CA ARG A 51 -11.05 -9.71 4.43
C ARG A 51 -10.31 -10.05 5.73
N ALA A 52 -10.39 -9.19 6.74
CA ALA A 52 -9.83 -9.47 8.06
C ALA A 52 -10.53 -10.66 8.74
N ASP A 53 -11.87 -10.75 8.65
CA ASP A 53 -12.65 -11.87 9.18
C ASP A 53 -12.31 -13.19 8.50
N GLU A 54 -12.13 -13.19 7.17
CA GLU A 54 -11.68 -14.38 6.41
C GLU A 54 -10.31 -14.86 6.89
N ILE A 55 -9.36 -13.94 7.08
CA ILE A 55 -8.02 -14.29 7.58
C ILE A 55 -8.14 -14.87 8.99
N ALA A 56 -8.89 -14.22 9.87
CA ALA A 56 -9.11 -14.68 11.24
C ALA A 56 -9.78 -16.07 11.30
N ALA A 57 -10.65 -16.40 10.34
CA ALA A 57 -11.25 -17.73 10.23
C ALA A 57 -10.25 -18.79 9.74
N MET A 58 -9.25 -18.40 8.95
CA MET A 58 -8.18 -19.28 8.48
C MET A 58 -7.03 -19.44 9.49
N THR A 59 -6.89 -18.51 10.44
CA THR A 59 -5.84 -18.58 11.46
C THR A 59 -6.20 -19.61 12.53
N PRO A 60 -5.35 -20.64 12.76
CA PRO A 60 -5.57 -21.62 13.83
C PRO A 60 -5.67 -20.92 15.18
N LYS A 61 -6.76 -21.17 15.91
CA LYS A 61 -7.03 -20.52 17.22
C LYS A 61 -6.34 -21.22 18.39
N ASP A 62 -5.88 -22.43 18.14
CA ASP A 62 -5.27 -23.38 19.06
C ASP A 62 -3.73 -23.37 18.98
N VAL A 63 -3.16 -22.60 18.05
CA VAL A 63 -1.71 -22.41 17.92
C VAL A 63 -1.35 -21.04 18.46
N GLU A 64 -0.63 -21.00 19.58
CA GLU A 64 -0.08 -19.77 20.14
C GLU A 64 0.84 -19.11 19.11
N GLN A 65 0.46 -17.91 18.64
CA GLN A 65 1.25 -17.15 17.69
C GLN A 65 2.38 -16.45 18.45
N THR A 66 3.63 -16.70 18.06
CA THR A 66 4.78 -15.99 18.61
C THR A 66 4.66 -14.50 18.31
N ASP A 67 4.86 -13.67 19.33
CA ASP A 67 4.84 -12.22 19.15
C ASP A 67 5.92 -11.79 18.16
N SER A 68 5.50 -11.06 17.12
CA SER A 68 6.37 -10.43 16.14
C SER A 68 7.51 -9.59 16.74
N TRP A 69 7.32 -9.01 17.93
CA TRP A 69 8.36 -8.27 18.65
C TRP A 69 9.54 -9.15 19.09
N ILE A 70 9.28 -10.42 19.39
CA ILE A 70 10.32 -11.39 19.76
C ILE A 70 11.19 -11.68 18.53
N LEU A 71 10.55 -11.93 17.37
CA LEU A 71 11.24 -12.22 16.11
C LEU A 71 12.13 -11.06 15.64
N LEU A 72 11.65 -9.81 15.76
CA LEU A 72 12.44 -8.62 15.38
C LEU A 72 13.64 -8.40 16.29
N ARG A 73 13.55 -8.79 17.57
CA ARG A 73 14.66 -8.67 18.51
C ARG A 73 15.75 -9.71 18.23
N GLU A 74 15.36 -10.94 17.91
CA GLU A 74 16.28 -12.02 17.52
C GLU A 74 17.09 -11.67 16.26
N ASP A 75 16.46 -11.03 15.27
CA ASP A 75 17.12 -10.65 14.02
C ASP A 75 18.06 -9.44 14.19
N ARG A 76 17.74 -8.51 15.11
CA ARG A 76 18.61 -7.36 15.44
C ARG A 76 19.85 -7.75 16.23
N ASP A 77 19.74 -8.78 17.08
CA ASP A 77 20.84 -9.21 17.95
C ASP A 77 21.77 -10.25 17.26
N ARG A 78 21.57 -10.51 15.95
CA ARG A 78 22.45 -11.28 15.04
C ARG A 78 23.40 -10.39 14.25
#